data_AF-A0A3M5K1C1-F1
#
_entry.id   AF-A0A3M5K1C1-F1
#
_cell.length_a   1.000
_cell.length_b   1.000
_cell.length_c   1.000
_cell.angle_alpha   90.00
_cell.angle_beta   90.00
_cell.angle_gamma   90.00
#
_symmetry.space_group_name_H-M   'P 1'
#
loop_
_entity.id
_entity.type
_entity.pdbx_description
1 polymer ?
#
loop_
_entity_poly.entity_id
_entity_poly.type
_entity_poly.pdbx_seq_one_letter_code
_entity_poly.pdbx_strand_id
1 'polypeptide(L)'
;MLEHDSHLFASITNAIAIHTTEQTPEIEANAVFNYEYDDFQIVYLSHKFAKPEVGEKPRIRIVLIKDDLVVLSLSALVSTEVMATFSFSQYDSIDKDYVSLGGTIEERPVSYETDVLIHFRGDWKHLEQGLKPSKIEIVGTMQQIHFGDIGPDYSNDRDDDIQLAWEQEQEYQRRRDEDLERWR
;
A
#
# COMPACT_ATOMS: atom_id res chain seq x y z
N MET A 1 -10.71 -18.02 -21.29
CA MET A 1 -11.44 -16.77 -20.94
C MET A 1 -10.88 -16.08 -19.70
N LEU A 2 -10.49 -16.82 -18.65
CA LEU A 2 -9.70 -16.32 -17.51
C LEU A 2 -8.28 -16.92 -17.51
N GLU A 3 -7.77 -17.24 -18.69
CA GLU A 3 -6.38 -17.67 -18.83
C GLU A 3 -5.51 -16.42 -18.68
N HIS A 4 -4.33 -16.59 -18.08
CA HIS A 4 -3.44 -15.50 -17.68
C HIS A 4 -3.10 -14.56 -18.86
N ASP A 5 -3.02 -15.10 -20.07
CA ASP A 5 -2.63 -14.35 -21.27
C ASP A 5 -3.82 -13.80 -22.06
N SER A 6 -5.04 -13.90 -21.53
CA SER A 6 -6.23 -13.39 -22.21
C SER A 6 -6.43 -11.89 -21.98
N HIS A 7 -6.90 -11.18 -23.02
CA HIS A 7 -7.23 -9.75 -22.92
C HIS A 7 -8.23 -9.47 -21.78
N LEU A 8 -9.18 -10.37 -21.54
CA LEU A 8 -10.14 -10.23 -20.45
C LEU A 8 -9.44 -10.31 -19.09
N PHE A 9 -8.54 -11.28 -18.89
CA PHE A 9 -7.78 -11.39 -17.64
C PHE A 9 -6.93 -10.13 -17.40
N ALA A 10 -6.21 -9.65 -18.41
CA ALA A 10 -5.45 -8.40 -18.30
C ALA A 10 -6.35 -7.20 -17.95
N SER A 11 -7.54 -7.11 -18.55
CA SER A 11 -8.51 -6.05 -18.26
C SER A 11 -9.03 -6.11 -16.82
N ILE A 12 -9.30 -7.31 -16.31
CA ILE A 12 -9.72 -7.52 -14.92
C ILE A 12 -8.59 -7.15 -13.96
N THR A 13 -7.38 -7.64 -14.21
CA THR A 13 -6.20 -7.34 -13.39
C THR A 13 -5.95 -5.85 -13.29
N ASN A 14 -6.03 -5.13 -14.42
CA ASN A 14 -5.86 -3.68 -14.44
C ASN A 14 -6.97 -2.96 -13.66
N ALA A 15 -8.23 -3.40 -13.81
CA ALA A 15 -9.34 -2.82 -13.05
C ALA A 15 -9.18 -3.04 -11.54
N ILE A 16 -8.76 -4.24 -11.11
CA ILE A 16 -8.46 -4.53 -9.69
C ILE A 16 -7.33 -3.63 -9.20
N ALA A 17 -6.22 -3.56 -9.95
CA ALA A 17 -5.04 -2.79 -9.54
C ALA A 17 -5.37 -1.30 -9.36
N ILE A 18 -6.04 -0.68 -10.35
CA ILE A 18 -6.46 0.73 -10.28
C ILE A 18 -7.38 0.95 -9.08
N HIS A 19 -8.44 0.14 -8.96
CA HIS A 19 -9.38 0.25 -7.85
C HIS A 19 -8.70 0.08 -6.49
N THR A 20 -7.68 -0.77 -6.40
CA THR A 20 -6.91 -1.01 -5.17
C THR A 20 -6.07 0.20 -4.78
N THR A 21 -5.33 0.78 -5.74
CA THR A 21 -4.42 1.91 -5.48
C THR A 21 -5.14 3.22 -5.22
N GLU A 22 -6.40 3.34 -5.63
CA GLU A 22 -7.24 4.54 -5.43
C GLU A 22 -8.06 4.50 -4.12
N GLN A 23 -7.94 3.43 -3.32
CA GLN A 23 -8.69 3.36 -2.05
C GLN A 23 -8.15 4.31 -1.00
N THR A 24 -9.04 4.71 -0.09
CA THR A 24 -8.75 5.60 1.03
C THR A 24 -9.21 4.97 2.35
N PRO A 25 -8.55 3.87 2.80
CA PRO A 25 -8.85 3.27 4.10
C PRO A 25 -8.49 4.23 5.24
N GLU A 26 -9.15 4.06 6.38
CA GLU A 26 -8.74 4.69 7.63
C GLU A 26 -7.45 4.05 8.15
N ILE A 27 -6.47 4.86 8.53
CA ILE A 27 -5.17 4.41 9.03
C ILE A 27 -5.15 4.55 10.55
N GLU A 28 -4.89 3.44 11.24
CA GLU A 28 -4.77 3.39 12.70
C GLU A 28 -3.50 2.70 13.16
N ALA A 29 -3.01 3.12 14.32
CA ALA A 29 -1.86 2.55 14.99
C ALA A 29 -1.95 2.76 16.51
N ASN A 30 -1.11 2.04 17.24
CA ASN A 30 -0.89 2.25 18.66
C ASN A 30 0.48 2.90 18.84
N ALA A 31 0.56 3.96 19.64
CA ALA A 31 1.82 4.60 19.97
C ALA A 31 1.82 5.07 21.42
N VAL A 32 3.02 5.13 22.02
CA VAL A 32 3.21 5.73 23.34
C VAL A 32 3.11 7.27 23.28
N PHE A 33 3.44 7.84 22.12
CA PHE A 33 3.37 9.28 21.84
C PHE A 33 2.12 9.62 21.05
N ASN A 34 1.83 10.92 20.92
CA ASN A 34 0.82 11.35 19.95
C ASN A 34 1.40 11.14 18.56
N TYR A 35 0.57 10.72 17.62
CA TYR A 35 0.98 10.53 16.25
C TYR A 35 -0.03 11.13 15.29
N GLU A 36 0.47 11.53 14.14
CA GLU A 36 -0.31 11.82 12.94
C GLU A 36 0.27 10.96 11.81
N TYR A 37 -0.55 10.59 10.83
CA TYR A 37 -0.03 10.02 9.58
C TYR A 37 -0.06 11.12 8.51
N ASP A 38 1.06 11.33 7.85
CA ASP A 38 1.23 12.43 6.89
C ASP A 38 0.80 12.02 5.48
N ASP A 39 1.11 10.78 5.11
CA ASP A 39 0.83 10.20 3.81
C ASP A 39 0.75 8.68 3.89
N PHE A 40 0.06 8.06 2.93
CA PHE A 40 0.09 6.62 2.75
C PHE A 40 0.00 6.24 1.27
N GLN A 41 0.60 5.10 0.93
CA GLN A 41 0.57 4.51 -0.39
C GLN A 41 0.09 3.07 -0.31
N ILE A 42 -0.80 2.69 -1.22
CA ILE A 42 -1.22 1.30 -1.42
C ILE A 42 -0.55 0.76 -2.68
N VAL A 43 0.14 -0.37 -2.55
CA VAL A 43 0.75 -1.11 -3.64
C VAL A 43 -0.05 -2.38 -3.88
N TYR A 44 -0.59 -2.53 -5.09
CA TYR A 44 -1.17 -3.79 -5.53
C TYR A 44 -0.06 -4.82 -5.82
N LEU A 45 -0.12 -5.99 -5.19
CA LEU A 45 0.85 -7.06 -5.40
C LEU A 45 0.29 -8.16 -6.31
N SER A 46 -0.86 -8.73 -5.95
CA SER A 46 -1.49 -9.83 -6.70
C SER A 46 -2.96 -10.02 -6.31
N HIS A 47 -3.66 -10.91 -7.03
CA HIS A 47 -4.97 -11.38 -6.61
C HIS A 47 -5.14 -12.87 -6.92
N LYS A 48 -6.08 -13.52 -6.22
CA LYS A 48 -6.50 -14.89 -6.48
C LYS A 48 -8.02 -14.95 -6.56
N PHE A 49 -8.55 -15.50 -7.65
CA PHE A 49 -9.98 -15.75 -7.75
C PHE A 49 -10.42 -16.93 -6.88
N ALA A 50 -11.60 -16.80 -6.28
CA ALA A 50 -12.20 -17.84 -5.47
C ALA A 50 -12.48 -19.10 -6.30
N LYS A 51 -12.07 -20.25 -5.75
CA LYS A 51 -12.27 -21.58 -6.34
C LYS A 51 -13.10 -22.44 -5.39
N PRO A 52 -13.95 -23.35 -5.91
CA PRO A 52 -14.69 -24.27 -5.06
C PRO A 52 -13.73 -25.22 -4.33
N GLU A 53 -12.74 -25.75 -5.04
CA GLU A 53 -11.70 -26.63 -4.52
C GLU A 53 -10.32 -26.33 -5.14
N VAL A 54 -9.27 -26.86 -4.52
CA VAL A 54 -7.88 -26.71 -5.00
C VAL A 54 -7.74 -27.39 -6.35
N GLY A 55 -7.22 -26.66 -7.34
CA GLY A 55 -7.05 -27.17 -8.72
C GLY A 55 -8.26 -26.92 -9.64
N GLU A 56 -9.39 -26.47 -9.10
CA GLU A 56 -10.56 -26.15 -9.90
C GLU A 56 -10.51 -24.76 -10.53
N LYS A 57 -11.43 -24.52 -11.47
CA LYS A 57 -11.61 -23.23 -12.14
C LYS A 57 -12.29 -22.23 -11.19
N PRO A 58 -12.06 -20.91 -11.37
CA PRO A 58 -12.75 -19.89 -10.61
C PRO A 58 -14.27 -20.03 -10.68
N ARG A 59 -14.93 -19.80 -9.55
CA ARG A 59 -16.40 -19.80 -9.49
C ARG A 59 -16.94 -18.52 -10.10
N ILE A 60 -17.72 -18.65 -11.16
CA ILE A 60 -18.41 -17.54 -11.82
C ILE A 60 -19.89 -17.62 -11.44
N ARG A 61 -20.46 -16.50 -10.96
CA ARG A 61 -21.89 -16.38 -10.68
C ARG A 61 -22.55 -15.46 -11.70
N ILE A 62 -23.74 -15.82 -12.16
CA ILE A 62 -24.57 -14.90 -12.95
C ILE A 62 -25.32 -14.02 -11.96
N VAL A 63 -25.12 -12.71 -12.06
CA VAL A 63 -25.78 -11.71 -11.20
C VAL A 63 -27.07 -11.24 -11.84
N LEU A 64 -27.05 -11.00 -13.15
CA LEU A 64 -28.16 -10.44 -13.89
C LEU A 64 -28.17 -10.92 -15.34
N ILE A 65 -29.36 -11.23 -15.85
CA ILE A 65 -29.62 -11.42 -17.28
C ILE A 65 -30.80 -10.53 -17.65
N LYS A 66 -30.62 -9.73 -18.70
CA LYS A 66 -31.64 -8.93 -19.40
C LYS A 66 -31.44 -9.05 -20.91
N ASP A 67 -32.40 -8.54 -21.67
CA ASP A 67 -32.44 -8.63 -23.13
C ASP A 67 -31.17 -8.13 -23.83
N ASP A 68 -30.44 -7.18 -23.26
CA ASP A 68 -29.22 -6.58 -23.82
C ASP A 68 -28.02 -6.58 -22.85
N LEU A 69 -28.16 -7.17 -21.66
CA LEU A 69 -27.17 -7.09 -20.58
C LEU A 69 -27.04 -8.42 -19.83
N VAL A 70 -25.81 -8.91 -19.71
CA VAL A 70 -25.44 -9.99 -18.79
C VAL A 70 -24.37 -9.47 -17.83
N VAL A 71 -24.54 -9.70 -16.53
CA VAL A 71 -23.55 -9.37 -15.50
C VAL A 71 -23.08 -10.65 -14.84
N LEU A 72 -21.77 -10.87 -14.87
CA LEU A 72 -21.11 -11.99 -14.20
C LEU A 72 -20.33 -11.46 -12.99
N SER A 73 -20.24 -12.25 -11.92
CA SER A 73 -19.46 -11.95 -10.71
C SER A 73 -18.39 -13.01 -10.49
N LEU A 74 -17.19 -12.56 -10.12
CA LEU A 74 -16.11 -13.38 -9.60
C LEU A 74 -15.60 -12.78 -8.29
N SER A 75 -15.52 -13.59 -7.24
CA SER A 75 -14.87 -13.15 -6.01
C SER A 75 -13.36 -13.30 -6.12
N ALA A 76 -12.60 -12.33 -5.63
CA ALA A 76 -11.15 -12.31 -5.59
C ALA A 76 -10.65 -11.91 -4.21
N LEU A 77 -9.58 -12.54 -3.77
CA LEU A 77 -8.76 -12.09 -2.64
C LEU A 77 -7.58 -11.31 -3.22
N VAL A 78 -7.51 -10.02 -2.92
CA VAL A 78 -6.43 -9.12 -3.37
C VAL A 78 -5.39 -9.03 -2.26
N SER A 79 -4.11 -9.09 -2.64
CA SER A 79 -2.98 -8.91 -1.74
C SER A 79 -2.28 -7.60 -2.08
N THR A 80 -2.02 -6.81 -1.04
CA THR A 80 -1.46 -5.47 -1.13
C THR A 80 -0.38 -5.27 -0.08
N GLU A 81 0.42 -4.24 -0.28
CA GLU A 81 1.31 -3.68 0.72
C GLU A 81 0.93 -2.22 0.91
N VAL A 82 0.76 -1.80 2.16
CA VAL A 82 0.40 -0.43 2.48
C VAL A 82 1.54 0.18 3.27
N MET A 83 2.06 1.29 2.77
CA MET A 83 3.12 2.05 3.39
C MET A 83 2.52 3.33 3.96
N ALA A 84 2.84 3.68 5.19
CA ALA A 84 2.38 4.92 5.82
C ALA A 84 3.52 5.62 6.54
N THR A 85 3.57 6.95 6.40
CA THR A 85 4.52 7.80 7.11
C THR A 85 3.84 8.37 8.33
N PHE A 86 4.46 8.17 9.49
CA PHE A 86 3.95 8.65 10.77
C PHE A 86 4.91 9.69 11.36
N SER A 87 4.33 10.76 11.90
CA SER A 87 5.03 11.79 12.67
C SER A 87 4.59 11.74 14.12
N PHE A 88 5.53 11.87 15.06
CA PHE A 88 5.27 11.76 16.48
C PHE A 88 5.48 13.08 17.22
N SER A 89 4.69 13.30 18.27
CA SER A 89 4.84 14.46 19.13
C SER A 89 4.45 14.19 20.59
N GLN A 90 4.99 15.01 21.48
CA GLN A 90 4.66 15.01 22.90
C GLN A 90 4.44 16.44 23.40
N TYR A 91 3.46 16.60 24.29
CA TYR A 91 3.19 17.88 24.90
C TYR A 91 4.26 18.25 25.94
N ASP A 92 4.93 19.38 25.75
CA ASP A 92 5.81 19.98 26.75
C ASP A 92 5.04 20.98 27.62
N SER A 93 5.01 20.69 28.91
CA SER A 93 4.36 21.54 29.91
C SER A 93 5.05 22.88 30.17
N ILE A 94 6.33 23.03 29.79
CA ILE A 94 7.09 24.27 29.99
C ILE A 94 6.63 25.32 28.98
N ASP A 95 6.73 25.00 27.69
CA ASP A 95 6.38 25.90 26.60
C ASP A 95 4.90 25.80 26.18
N LYS A 96 4.17 24.83 26.74
CA LYS A 96 2.75 24.54 26.48
C LYS A 96 2.45 24.19 25.03
N ASP A 97 3.40 23.55 24.36
CA ASP A 97 3.30 23.18 22.94
C ASP A 97 3.70 21.72 22.72
N TYR A 98 3.35 21.17 21.56
CA TYR A 98 3.79 19.84 21.13
C TYR A 98 5.17 19.93 20.48
N VAL A 99 6.12 19.17 21.01
CA VAL A 99 7.43 19.00 20.41
C VAL A 99 7.44 17.80 19.48
N SER A 100 8.00 17.97 18.28
CA SER A 100 8.21 16.87 17.34
C SER A 100 9.24 15.90 17.89
N LEU A 101 8.97 14.60 17.76
CA LEU A 101 9.83 13.50 18.19
C LEU A 101 10.41 12.71 17.01
N GLY A 102 10.27 13.23 15.79
CA GLY A 102 10.64 12.52 14.57
C GLY A 102 9.50 11.70 13.99
N GLY A 103 9.83 10.79 13.07
CA GLY A 103 8.85 9.99 12.34
C GLY A 103 9.35 8.58 12.03
N THR A 104 8.48 7.79 11.41
CA THR A 104 8.80 6.46 10.88
C THR A 104 8.03 6.23 9.57
N ILE A 105 8.52 5.32 8.74
CA ILE A 105 7.77 4.76 7.61
C ILE A 105 7.53 3.29 7.94
N GLU A 106 6.26 2.91 8.04
CA GLU A 106 5.87 1.54 8.32
C GLU A 106 5.25 0.91 7.08
N GLU A 107 5.49 -0.40 6.92
CA GLU A 107 4.92 -1.21 5.84
C GLU A 107 4.03 -2.31 6.44
N ARG A 108 2.85 -2.49 5.85
CA ARG A 108 1.89 -3.51 6.28
C ARG A 108 1.35 -4.31 5.11
N PRO A 109 1.58 -5.64 5.06
CA PRO A 109 0.88 -6.49 4.11
C PRO A 109 -0.59 -6.59 4.52
N VAL A 110 -1.48 -6.29 3.58
CA VAL A 110 -2.93 -6.33 3.78
C VAL A 110 -3.56 -7.19 2.67
N SER A 111 -4.68 -7.82 2.98
CA SER A 111 -5.49 -8.47 1.97
C SER A 111 -6.96 -8.16 2.20
N TYR A 112 -7.70 -7.99 1.11
CA TYR A 112 -9.13 -7.75 1.17
C TYR A 112 -9.87 -8.54 0.10
N GLU A 113 -11.12 -8.87 0.38
CA GLU A 113 -12.01 -9.56 -0.55
C GLU A 113 -12.76 -8.54 -1.42
N THR A 114 -12.91 -8.86 -2.70
CA THR A 114 -13.68 -8.06 -3.64
C THR A 114 -14.46 -8.94 -4.61
N ASP A 115 -15.60 -8.44 -5.08
CA ASP A 115 -16.31 -9.00 -6.21
C ASP A 115 -16.02 -8.19 -7.49
N VAL A 116 -15.57 -8.89 -8.52
CA VAL A 116 -15.38 -8.38 -9.87
C VAL A 116 -16.66 -8.61 -10.66
N LEU A 117 -17.36 -7.53 -11.00
CA LEU A 117 -18.53 -7.53 -11.85
C LEU A 117 -18.14 -7.25 -13.30
N ILE A 118 -18.43 -8.18 -14.19
CA ILE A 118 -18.15 -8.07 -15.62
C ILE A 118 -19.46 -7.90 -16.37
N HIS A 119 -19.62 -6.75 -17.01
CA HIS A 119 -20.82 -6.38 -17.74
C HIS A 119 -20.61 -6.65 -19.22
N PHE A 120 -21.44 -7.51 -19.79
CA PHE A 120 -21.51 -7.74 -21.22
C PHE A 120 -22.77 -7.10 -21.77
N ARG A 121 -22.62 -6.21 -22.75
CA ARG A 121 -23.75 -5.62 -23.50
C ARG A 121 -23.71 -6.09 -24.94
N GLY A 122 -24.87 -6.43 -25.50
CA GLY A 122 -24.97 -6.82 -26.90
C GLY A 122 -26.32 -7.38 -27.30
N ASP A 123 -26.53 -7.52 -28.62
CA ASP A 123 -27.63 -8.28 -29.19
C ASP A 123 -27.25 -9.77 -29.24
N TRP A 124 -27.86 -10.56 -28.36
CA TRP A 124 -27.57 -11.99 -28.20
C TRP A 124 -27.97 -12.85 -29.42
N LYS A 125 -28.65 -12.26 -30.41
CA LYS A 125 -29.05 -12.96 -31.64
C LYS A 125 -27.86 -13.23 -32.58
N HIS A 126 -26.77 -12.48 -32.44
CA HIS A 126 -25.60 -12.54 -33.33
C HIS A 126 -24.29 -12.74 -32.54
N LEU A 127 -24.16 -13.87 -31.85
CA LEU A 127 -23.02 -14.21 -30.99
C LEU A 127 -21.67 -14.41 -31.74
N GLU A 128 -21.68 -14.41 -33.07
CA GLU A 128 -20.51 -14.74 -33.90
C GLU A 128 -19.36 -13.72 -33.78
N GLN A 129 -19.63 -12.51 -33.28
CA GLN A 129 -18.61 -11.46 -33.10
C GLN A 129 -17.86 -11.54 -31.75
N GLY A 130 -18.21 -12.52 -30.91
CA GLY A 130 -17.63 -12.73 -29.59
C GLY A 130 -18.16 -11.75 -28.53
N LEU A 131 -18.28 -12.22 -27.29
CA LEU A 131 -18.65 -11.39 -26.15
C LEU A 131 -17.46 -10.54 -25.69
N LYS A 132 -17.55 -9.22 -25.85
CA LYS A 132 -16.58 -8.27 -25.27
C LYS A 132 -17.17 -7.65 -24.00
N PRO A 133 -16.40 -7.54 -22.91
CA PRO A 133 -16.86 -6.82 -21.73
C PRO A 133 -17.05 -5.34 -22.08
N SER A 134 -18.19 -4.80 -21.72
CA SER A 134 -18.52 -3.37 -21.85
C SER A 134 -18.04 -2.54 -20.66
N LYS A 135 -17.99 -3.16 -19.47
CA LYS A 135 -17.52 -2.55 -18.22
C LYS A 135 -17.03 -3.65 -17.27
N ILE A 136 -15.99 -3.35 -16.51
CA ILE A 136 -15.56 -4.14 -15.34
C ILE A 136 -15.69 -3.22 -14.14
N GLU A 137 -16.35 -3.70 -13.10
CA GLU A 137 -16.59 -2.97 -11.86
C GLU A 137 -16.08 -3.80 -10.69
N ILE A 138 -15.41 -3.15 -9.74
CA ILE A 138 -14.79 -3.78 -8.58
C ILE A 138 -15.57 -3.33 -7.35
N VAL A 139 -16.11 -4.29 -6.61
CA VAL A 139 -16.96 -4.04 -5.43
C VAL A 139 -16.26 -4.59 -4.21
N GLY A 140 -15.93 -3.72 -3.26
CA GLY A 140 -15.20 -4.07 -2.04
C GLY A 140 -14.06 -3.09 -1.79
N THR A 141 -13.84 -2.78 -0.51
CA THR A 141 -12.87 -1.78 -0.07
C THR A 141 -12.21 -2.22 1.22
N MET A 142 -10.95 -1.87 1.40
CA MET A 142 -10.31 -1.85 2.71
C MET A 142 -10.93 -0.70 3.51
N GLN A 143 -11.55 -1.01 4.65
CA GLN A 143 -12.17 0.01 5.49
C GLN A 143 -11.13 0.66 6.40
N GLN A 144 -10.30 -0.16 7.04
CA GLN A 144 -9.39 0.27 8.08
C GLN A 144 -8.13 -0.60 8.06
N ILE A 145 -6.97 0.01 8.27
CA ILE A 145 -5.68 -0.66 8.31
C ILE A 145 -5.00 -0.33 9.64
N HIS A 146 -4.71 -1.39 10.39
CA HIS A 146 -3.99 -1.32 11.66
C HIS A 146 -2.51 -1.64 11.47
N PHE A 147 -1.65 -0.66 11.71
CA PHE A 147 -0.20 -0.82 11.65
C PHE A 147 0.38 -1.49 12.92
N GLY A 148 -0.42 -1.56 13.99
CA GLY A 148 0.03 -2.12 15.27
C GLY A 148 0.79 -1.09 16.08
N ASP A 149 1.79 -1.53 16.85
CA ASP A 149 2.61 -0.63 17.66
C ASP A 149 3.66 0.06 16.80
N ILE A 150 3.66 1.39 16.79
CA ILE A 150 4.59 2.25 16.05
C ILE A 150 5.33 3.19 17.00
N GLY A 151 6.50 3.66 16.58
CA GLY A 151 7.28 4.63 17.33
C GLY A 151 8.27 5.37 16.43
N PRO A 152 8.92 6.42 16.95
CA PRO A 152 9.90 7.17 16.18
C PRO A 152 11.13 6.30 15.86
N ASP A 153 11.66 6.45 14.65
CA ASP A 153 12.93 5.82 14.27
C ASP A 153 14.10 6.82 14.41
N TYR A 154 14.98 6.55 15.37
CA TYR A 154 16.19 7.35 15.65
C TYR A 154 17.46 6.73 15.06
N SER A 155 17.33 5.73 14.18
CA SER A 155 18.48 5.03 13.60
C SER A 155 19.41 5.98 12.82
N ASN A 156 18.84 6.98 12.12
CA ASN A 156 19.60 7.97 11.36
C ASN A 156 20.31 9.03 12.24
N ASP A 157 19.70 9.45 13.35
CA ASP A 157 20.29 10.46 14.25
C ASP A 157 21.63 10.00 14.85
N ARG A 158 21.77 8.67 15.02
CA ARG A 158 22.96 8.05 15.56
C ARG A 158 24.15 8.10 14.60
N ASP A 159 23.90 8.12 13.29
CA ASP A 159 24.96 8.19 12.27
C ASP A 159 25.53 9.61 12.17
N ASP A 160 24.69 10.65 12.32
CA ASP A 160 25.12 12.05 12.36
C ASP A 160 25.99 12.36 13.60
N ASP A 161 25.61 11.85 14.77
CA ASP A 161 26.40 11.98 16.00
C ASP A 161 27.78 11.31 15.88
N ILE A 162 27.84 10.13 15.23
CA ILE A 162 29.09 9.43 14.97
C ILE A 162 29.95 10.25 14.02
N GLN A 163 29.39 10.72 12.90
CA GLN A 163 30.08 11.55 11.90
C GLN A 163 30.72 12.80 12.54
N LEU A 164 29.97 13.53 13.36
CA LEU A 164 30.44 14.73 14.07
C LEU A 164 31.60 14.44 15.05
N ALA A 165 31.58 13.28 15.71
CA ALA A 165 32.66 12.87 16.60
C ALA A 165 33.96 12.57 15.83
N TRP A 166 33.85 11.90 14.68
CA TRP A 166 35.01 11.62 13.80
C TRP A 166 35.64 12.91 13.26
N GLU A 167 34.83 13.89 12.85
CA GLU A 167 35.31 15.18 12.36
C GLU A 167 36.05 15.98 13.45
N GLN A 168 35.52 16.00 14.68
CA GLN A 168 36.18 16.66 15.81
C GLN A 168 37.52 16.01 16.17
N GLU A 169 37.60 14.68 16.15
CA GLU A 169 38.85 13.96 16.39
C GLU A 169 39.89 14.29 15.31
N GLN A 170 39.51 14.31 14.02
CA GLN A 170 40.43 14.69 12.93
C GLN A 170 40.92 16.14 13.04
N GLU A 171 40.04 17.09 13.37
CA GLU A 171 40.39 18.49 13.63
C GLU A 171 41.39 18.61 14.79
N TYR A 172 41.16 17.85 15.87
CA TYR A 172 42.06 17.83 17.03
C TYR A 172 43.45 17.29 16.66
N GLN A 173 43.52 16.19 15.90
CA GLN A 173 44.80 15.63 15.45
C GLN A 173 45.55 16.61 14.54
N ARG A 174 44.86 17.22 13.58
CA ARG A 174 45.45 18.20 12.67
C ARG A 174 46.06 19.39 13.43
N ARG A 175 45.30 19.97 14.37
CA ARG A 175 45.78 21.09 15.19
C ARG A 175 46.97 20.70 16.05
N ARG A 176 46.97 19.48 16.60
CA ARG A 176 48.08 18.95 17.39
C ARG A 176 49.36 18.83 16.54
N ASP A 177 49.22 18.33 15.31
CA ASP A 177 50.33 18.17 14.37
C ASP A 177 50.85 19.52 13.87
N GLU A 178 49.96 20.48 13.56
CA GLU A 178 50.32 21.86 13.21
C GLU A 178 51.08 22.59 14.33
N ASP A 179 50.64 22.42 15.57
CA ASP A 179 51.36 22.95 16.73
C ASP A 179 52.74 22.29 16.86
N LEU A 180 52.84 20.97 16.72
CA LEU A 180 54.12 20.25 16.74
C LEU A 180 55.09 20.68 15.64
N GLU A 181 54.59 21.03 14.44
CA GLU A 181 55.40 21.60 13.36
C GLU A 181 55.84 23.03 13.63
N ARG A 182 55.02 23.85 14.30
CA ARG A 182 55.38 25.23 14.70
C ARG A 182 56.52 25.32 15.71
N TRP A 183 56.76 24.25 16.47
CA TRP A 183 57.81 24.20 17.50
C TRP A 183 59.06 23.40 17.05
N ARG A 184 59.16 23.03 15.76
CA ARG A 184 60.38 22.52 15.11
C ARG A 184 61.14 23.64 14.39
#